data_AF-Q0BQZ7-F1
#
_entry.id   AF-Q0BQZ7-F1
#
_cell.length_a   1.000
_cell.length_b   1.000
_cell.length_c   1.000
_cell.angle_alpha   90.00
_cell.angle_beta   90.00
_cell.angle_gamma   90.00
#
_symmetry.space_group_name_H-M   'P 1'
#
loop_
_entity.id
_entity.type
_entity.pdbx_description
1 polymer ?
#
loop_
_entity_poly.entity_id
_entity_poly.type
_entity_poly.pdbx_seq_one_letter_code
_entity_poly.pdbx_strand_id
1 'polypeptide(L)'
;MRSALEDQLYVYAGKSVGVIVRTATEIADTLARNPFTDSPDNRVMALFVDRVLPADPLDHVPGLKNEPVRSGKRELFALYPDGMAHTHLHLPLEKSGTARNMNTVAKLAEITAVM
;
A
#
# COMPACT_ATOMS: atom_id res chain seq x y z
N MET A 1 20.00 -4.09 4.51
CA MET A 1 19.11 -5.04 3.80
C MET A 1 18.39 -4.38 2.64
N ARG A 2 17.50 -3.39 2.87
CA ARG A 2 16.73 -2.71 1.82
C ARG A 2 17.60 -2.13 0.69
N SER A 3 18.60 -1.29 1.01
CA SER A 3 19.48 -0.68 0.01
C SER A 3 20.24 -1.70 -0.83
N ALA A 4 20.75 -2.77 -0.21
CA ALA A 4 21.44 -3.84 -0.93
C ALA A 4 20.54 -4.53 -1.97
N LEU A 5 19.25 -4.69 -1.69
CA LEU A 5 18.29 -5.21 -2.68
C LEU A 5 18.04 -4.21 -3.81
N GLU A 6 17.94 -2.91 -3.48
CA GLU A 6 17.78 -1.85 -4.49
C GLU A 6 18.99 -1.76 -5.42
N ASP A 7 20.21 -1.88 -4.88
CA ASP A 7 21.45 -1.88 -5.66
C ASP A 7 21.53 -3.09 -6.60
N GLN A 8 21.18 -4.29 -6.11
CA GLN A 8 21.13 -5.49 -6.94
C GLN A 8 20.05 -5.40 -8.03
N LEU A 9 18.87 -4.85 -7.70
CA LEU A 9 17.81 -4.62 -8.69
C LEU A 9 18.22 -3.58 -9.72
N TYR A 10 19.00 -2.56 -9.35
CA TYR A 10 19.55 -1.61 -10.30
C TYR A 10 20.50 -2.28 -11.29
N VAL A 11 21.44 -3.10 -10.80
CA VAL A 11 22.35 -3.87 -11.65
C VAL A 11 21.59 -4.82 -12.57
N TYR A 12 20.53 -5.47 -12.08
CA TYR A 12 19.72 -6.41 -12.84
C TYR A 12 18.79 -5.72 -13.88
N ALA A 13 18.05 -4.70 -13.46
CA ALA A 13 16.99 -4.08 -14.27
C ALA A 13 17.46 -2.86 -15.09
N GLY A 14 18.68 -2.37 -14.85
CA GLY A 14 19.25 -1.19 -15.52
C GLY A 14 18.56 0.14 -15.15
N LYS A 15 17.76 0.17 -14.07
CA LYS A 15 17.04 1.35 -13.60
C LYS A 15 16.76 1.25 -12.10
N SER A 16 16.56 2.39 -11.44
CA SER A 16 16.21 2.42 -10.02
C SER A 16 14.86 1.74 -9.76
N VAL A 17 14.84 0.75 -8.87
CA VAL A 17 13.63 0.06 -8.42
C VAL A 17 13.50 0.25 -6.91
N GLY A 18 12.43 0.90 -6.47
CA GLY A 18 12.15 1.08 -5.05
C GLY A 18 11.73 -0.24 -4.39
N VAL A 19 12.27 -0.55 -3.22
CA VAL A 19 11.92 -1.74 -2.44
C VAL A 19 11.17 -1.35 -1.16
N ILE A 20 10.13 -2.09 -0.81
CA ILE A 20 9.45 -2.00 0.48
C ILE A 20 9.65 -3.32 1.21
N VAL A 21 10.19 -3.26 2.43
CA VAL A 21 10.38 -4.42 3.31
C VAL A 21 9.44 -4.27 4.51
N ARG A 22 8.76 -5.37 4.86
CA ARG A 22 7.91 -5.48 6.05
C ARG A 22 8.18 -6.80 6.75
N THR A 23 8.16 -6.76 8.07
CA THR A 23 8.18 -7.98 8.91
C THR A 23 6.83 -8.69 8.87
N ALA A 24 6.80 -9.96 9.25
CA ALA A 24 5.56 -10.73 9.38
C ALA A 24 4.55 -10.02 10.30
N THR A 25 5.02 -9.52 11.44
CA THR A 25 4.20 -8.74 12.39
C THR A 25 3.64 -7.48 11.75
N GLU A 26 4.45 -6.71 11.00
CA GLU A 26 3.96 -5.49 10.33
C GLU A 26 2.89 -5.79 9.27
N ILE A 27 2.96 -6.92 8.57
CA ILE A 27 1.94 -7.36 7.61
C ILE A 27 0.65 -7.76 8.34
N ALA A 28 0.74 -8.59 9.37
CA ALA A 28 -0.41 -9.00 10.18
C ALA A 28 -1.11 -7.78 10.83
N ASP A 29 -0.31 -6.86 11.37
CA ASP A 29 -0.74 -5.58 11.91
C ASP A 29 -1.46 -4.70 10.88
N THR A 30 -0.97 -4.68 9.63
CA THR A 30 -1.62 -3.93 8.55
C THR A 30 -2.98 -4.53 8.22
N LEU A 31 -3.08 -5.86 8.18
CA LEU A 31 -4.35 -6.56 7.98
C LEU A 31 -5.35 -6.22 9.08
N ALA A 32 -4.93 -6.30 10.34
CA ALA A 32 -5.79 -6.02 11.50
C ALA A 32 -6.23 -4.55 11.60
N ARG A 33 -5.47 -3.61 11.03
CA ARG A 33 -5.78 -2.19 11.02
C ARG A 33 -6.68 -1.73 9.86
N ASN A 34 -7.11 -2.62 8.98
CA ASN A 34 -7.99 -2.24 7.87
C ASN A 34 -9.24 -1.51 8.40
N PRO A 35 -9.43 -0.21 8.10
CA PRO A 35 -10.56 0.56 8.63
C PRO A 35 -11.86 0.32 7.84
N PHE A 36 -11.81 -0.44 6.74
CA PHE A 36 -12.93 -0.70 5.84
C PHE A 36 -13.41 -2.15 5.97
N THR A 37 -13.73 -2.58 7.18
CA THR A 37 -14.11 -3.98 7.49
C THR A 37 -15.39 -4.44 6.82
N ASP A 38 -16.29 -3.50 6.49
CA ASP A 38 -17.58 -3.80 5.87
C ASP A 38 -17.53 -3.74 4.33
N SER A 39 -16.34 -3.51 3.75
CA SER A 39 -16.14 -3.41 2.31
C SER A 39 -15.48 -4.68 1.75
N PRO A 40 -15.73 -5.03 0.48
CA PRO A 40 -15.01 -6.13 -0.17
C PRO A 40 -13.50 -5.88 -0.18
N ASP A 41 -12.71 -6.83 0.32
CA ASP A 41 -11.24 -6.73 0.43
C ASP A 41 -10.53 -6.50 -0.91
N ASN A 42 -11.13 -6.93 -2.02
CA ASN A 42 -10.61 -6.66 -3.36
C ASN A 42 -10.82 -5.22 -3.82
N ARG A 43 -11.56 -4.39 -3.08
CA ARG A 43 -11.76 -2.95 -3.33
C ARG A 43 -11.01 -2.07 -2.33
N VAL A 44 -10.36 -2.66 -1.33
CA VAL A 44 -9.55 -1.95 -0.36
C VAL A 44 -8.09 -2.17 -0.70
N MET A 45 -7.35 -1.09 -0.91
CA MET A 45 -5.91 -1.11 -1.15
C MET A 45 -5.16 -0.60 0.07
N ALA A 46 -4.11 -1.31 0.46
CA ALA A 46 -3.05 -0.80 1.30
C ALA A 46 -1.90 -0.30 0.42
N LEU A 47 -1.66 1.01 0.41
CA LEU A 47 -0.50 1.63 -0.20
C LEU A 47 0.62 1.71 0.84
N PHE A 48 1.55 0.75 0.79
CA PHE A 48 2.73 0.75 1.66
C PHE A 48 3.72 1.82 1.21
N VAL A 49 4.31 2.54 2.18
CA VAL A 49 5.34 3.56 1.92
C VAL A 49 6.49 3.45 2.90
N ASP A 50 7.68 3.90 2.50
CA ASP A 50 8.85 3.99 3.38
C ASP A 50 9.22 5.43 3.75
N ARG A 51 8.20 6.28 3.80
CA ARG A 51 8.30 7.71 4.14
C ARG A 51 7.25 8.07 5.18
N VAL A 52 7.43 9.23 5.80
CA VAL A 52 6.43 9.80 6.72
C VAL A 52 5.13 10.03 5.95
N LEU A 53 4.01 9.59 6.53
CA LEU A 53 2.69 9.85 5.96
C LEU A 53 2.35 11.35 6.09
N PRO A 54 1.78 11.98 5.06
CA PRO A 54 1.30 13.35 5.16
C PRO A 54 0.19 13.45 6.22
N ALA A 55 0.08 14.62 6.85
CA ALA A 55 -0.99 14.89 7.80
C ALA A 55 -2.37 14.78 7.15
N ASP A 56 -2.48 15.25 5.90
CA ASP A 56 -3.64 15.05 5.03
C ASP A 56 -3.22 14.26 3.77
N PRO A 57 -3.60 12.97 3.64
CA PRO A 57 -3.28 12.16 2.47
C PRO A 57 -4.08 12.53 1.22
N LEU A 58 -5.11 13.37 1.35
CA LEU A 58 -5.97 13.84 0.25
C LEU A 58 -5.63 15.26 -0.21
N ASP A 59 -4.65 15.92 0.43
CA ASP A 59 -4.22 17.25 0.04
C ASP A 59 -3.70 17.26 -1.40
N HIS A 60 -4.30 18.14 -2.22
CA HIS A 60 -4.02 18.27 -3.65
C HIS A 60 -4.07 16.97 -4.47
N VAL A 61 -4.90 15.99 -4.08
CA VAL A 61 -5.02 14.71 -4.81
C VAL A 61 -5.87 14.86 -6.07
N PRO A 62 -5.30 14.67 -7.27
CA PRO A 62 -6.07 14.72 -8.50
C PRO A 62 -6.92 13.47 -8.69
N GLY A 63 -8.08 13.65 -9.31
CA GLY A 63 -8.99 12.57 -9.68
C GLY A 63 -9.75 11.91 -8.53
N LEU A 64 -9.63 12.46 -7.31
CA LEU A 64 -10.47 12.09 -6.16
C LEU A 64 -11.95 12.34 -6.48
N LYS A 65 -12.78 11.31 -6.29
CA LYS A 65 -14.24 11.39 -6.42
C LYS A 65 -14.91 11.02 -5.10
N ASN A 66 -15.05 9.73 -4.85
CA ASN A 66 -15.75 9.17 -3.71
C ASN A 66 -14.91 8.15 -2.94
N GLU A 67 -13.63 7.99 -3.30
CA GLU A 67 -12.70 7.07 -2.66
C GLU A 67 -12.31 7.59 -1.27
N PRO A 68 -12.76 6.98 -0.16
CA PRO A 68 -12.29 7.37 1.14
C PRO A 68 -10.87 6.84 1.36
N VAL A 69 -10.01 7.71 1.87
CA VAL A 69 -8.62 7.39 2.23
C VAL A 69 -8.42 7.57 3.73
N ARG A 70 -7.68 6.66 4.35
CA ARG A 70 -7.37 6.66 5.78
C ARG A 70 -5.90 6.35 5.99
N SER A 71 -5.24 7.12 6.85
CA SER A 71 -3.85 6.87 7.22
C SER A 71 -3.75 5.71 8.20
N GLY A 72 -2.90 4.74 7.89
CA GLY A 72 -2.42 3.71 8.80
C GLY A 72 -1.13 4.11 9.49
N LYS A 73 -0.28 3.13 9.83
CA LYS A 73 1.00 3.39 10.50
C LYS A 73 2.11 3.74 9.51
N ARG A 74 2.24 2.95 8.44
CA ARG A 74 3.21 3.09 7.34
C ARG A 74 2.57 2.73 5.99
N GLU A 75 1.26 2.92 5.94
CA GLU A 75 0.38 2.58 4.83
C GLU A 75 -0.76 3.59 4.75
N LEU A 76 -1.26 3.85 3.54
CA LEU A 76 -2.58 4.46 3.35
C LEU A 76 -3.57 3.38 2.96
N PHE A 77 -4.75 3.39 3.55
CA PHE A 77 -5.87 2.57 3.10
C PHE A 77 -6.75 3.41 2.18
N ALA A 78 -6.99 2.92 0.97
CA ALA A 78 -7.93 3.52 0.02
C ALA A 78 -9.00 2.50 -0.33
N LEU A 79 -10.27 2.86 -0.14
CA LEU A 79 -11.40 2.11 -0.64
C LEU A 79 -11.80 2.68 -2.01
N TYR A 80 -12.09 1.79 -2.95
CA TYR A 80 -12.60 2.12 -4.29
C TYR A 80 -14.04 1.61 -4.41
N PRO A 81 -15.06 2.41 -4.00
CA PRO A 81 -16.45 1.95 -3.93
C PRO A 81 -16.97 1.44 -5.28
N ASP A 82 -16.63 2.16 -6.35
CA ASP A 82 -17.05 1.85 -7.73
C ASP A 82 -16.08 0.92 -8.47
N GLY A 83 -15.07 0.40 -7.76
CA GLY A 83 -14.05 -0.49 -8.29
C GLY A 83 -12.80 0.22 -8.82
N MET A 84 -11.66 -0.44 -8.70
CA MET A 84 -10.34 0.11 -9.02
C MET A 84 -10.11 0.40 -10.51
N ALA A 85 -10.89 -0.21 -11.42
CA ALA A 85 -10.75 0.01 -12.86
C ALA A 85 -11.34 1.35 -13.34
N HIS A 86 -12.20 1.98 -12.54
CA HIS A 86 -12.97 3.17 -12.92
C HIS A 86 -12.54 4.44 -12.17
N THR A 87 -11.54 4.32 -11.29
CA THR A 87 -10.98 5.44 -10.55
C THR A 87 -9.93 6.19 -11.39
N HIS A 88 -9.83 7.50 -11.16
CA HIS A 88 -8.72 8.32 -11.62
C HIS A 88 -7.92 8.89 -10.43
N LEU A 89 -8.14 8.34 -9.23
CA LEU A 89 -7.42 8.73 -8.03
C LEU A 89 -5.93 8.48 -8.23
N HIS A 90 -5.13 9.52 -7.99
CA HIS A 90 -3.67 9.41 -8.01
C HIS A 90 -3.10 9.94 -6.69
N LEU A 91 -2.81 9.05 -5.74
CA LEU A 91 -2.21 9.47 -4.48
C LEU A 91 -0.74 9.85 -4.72
N PRO A 92 -0.27 11.02 -4.23
CA PRO A 92 1.13 11.47 -4.41
C PRO A 92 2.16 10.43 -3.98
N LEU A 93 1.84 9.65 -2.95
CA LEU A 93 2.69 8.61 -2.40
C LEU A 93 2.83 7.36 -3.29
N GLU A 94 1.94 7.13 -4.27
CA GLU A 94 2.00 5.98 -5.19
C GLU A 94 3.29 5.93 -5.99
N LYS A 95 3.90 7.08 -6.29
CA LYS A 95 5.17 7.17 -7.02
C LYS A 95 6.35 6.53 -6.28
N SER A 96 6.26 6.44 -4.96
CA SER A 96 7.32 5.89 -4.10
C SER A 96 6.84 4.78 -3.16
N GLY A 97 5.59 4.35 -3.35
CA GLY A 97 4.94 3.33 -2.55
C GLY A 97 4.64 2.08 -3.36
N THR A 98 4.06 1.09 -2.71
CA THR A 98 3.59 -0.14 -3.36
C THR A 98 2.20 -0.45 -2.86
N ALA A 99 1.23 -0.48 -3.76
CA ALA A 99 -0.15 -0.78 -3.44
C ALA A 99 -0.44 -2.29 -3.58
N ARG A 100 -1.18 -2.86 -2.62
CA ARG A 100 -1.72 -4.22 -2.66
C ARG A 100 -3.14 -4.22 -2.13
N ASN A 101 -4.02 -5.02 -2.73
CA ASN A 101 -5.37 -5.18 -2.18
C ASN A 101 -5.34 -6.02 -0.90
N MET A 102 -6.39 -5.92 -0.08
CA MET A 102 -6.43 -6.59 1.22
C MET A 102 -6.47 -8.12 1.10
N ASN A 103 -6.98 -8.69 0.00
CA ASN A 103 -6.82 -10.12 -0.30
C ASN A 103 -5.35 -10.54 -0.34
N THR A 104 -4.51 -9.74 -1.01
CA THR A 104 -3.07 -10.00 -1.09
C THR A 104 -2.41 -9.82 0.26
N VAL A 105 -2.77 -8.78 1.01
CA VAL A 105 -2.24 -8.53 2.36
C VAL A 105 -2.60 -9.69 3.30
N ALA A 106 -3.85 -10.19 3.24
CA ALA A 106 -4.28 -11.36 3.99
C ALA A 106 -3.46 -12.61 3.63
N LYS A 107 -3.24 -12.85 2.33
CA LYS A 107 -2.44 -13.99 1.90
C LYS A 107 -0.96 -13.88 2.32
N LEU A 108 -0.40 -12.67 2.31
CA LEU A 108 0.95 -12.43 2.82
C LEU A 108 1.04 -12.66 4.33
N ALA A 109 0.03 -12.25 5.10
CA ALA A 109 -0.04 -12.52 6.54
C ALA A 109 -0.06 -14.03 6.82
N GLU A 110 -0.84 -14.79 6.06
CA GLU A 110 -0.89 -16.26 6.15
C GLU A 110 0.47 -16.91 5.85
N ILE A 111 1.10 -16.55 4.73
CA ILE A 111 2.39 -17.12 4.31
C ILE A 111 3.51 -16.79 5.30
N THR A 112 3.47 -15.61 5.92
CA THR A 112 4.52 -15.18 6.86
C THR A 112 4.29 -15.63 8.29
N ALA A 113 3.09 -16.08 8.66
CA ALA A 113 2.79 -16.61 9.99
C ALA A 113 3.42 -17.99 10.27
N VAL A 114 3.89 -18.68 9.23
CA VAL A 114 4.56 -20.00 9.33
C VAL A 114 6.10 -19.90 9.32
N MET A 115 6.64 -18.69 9.38
CA MET A 115 8.08 -18.39 9.42
C MET A 115 8.52 -18.02 10.83
#